data_AF-A0A7H0I4V4-F1
#
_entry.id   AF-A0A7H0I4V4-F1
#
_cell.length_a   1.000
_cell.length_b   1.000
_cell.length_c   1.000
_cell.angle_alpha   90.00
_cell.angle_beta   90.00
_cell.angle_gamma   90.00
#
_symmetry.space_group_name_H-M   'P 1'
#
loop_
_entity.id
_entity.type
_entity.pdbx_description
1 polymer ?
#
loop_
_entity_poly.entity_id
_entity_poly.type
_entity_poly.pdbx_seq_one_letter_code
_entity_poly.pdbx_strand_id
1 'polypeptide(L)'
;MATSPATSPPAGGRPARPADLERARLWLAGHGLPGDATALLARRLAVRQNTRLAGHLLPAALIVAVALVHSANRPGDGTSGTSGGDGAYGAYGYGSLLLLTALVSAVVLAQALLDRRVRQVDRRAGAALTRRAAHAVRPGWRTVLGAPRAALAAATFAVAIGLAVGALTVREPDVRYGAAVLLVALCAVAAMTALQLRHVLTHPTVADDEAALTADLTLRVEDARAVSAPTLVWCLPWYLPAVSEDSALGWWTAAWLALVAGGAVALVSITVADWRRRRPGAVHGGRRVHP
;
A
#
# COMPACT_ATOMS: atom_id res chain seq x y z
N MET A 1 -3.63 -54.49 -26.62
CA MET A 1 -3.01 -53.89 -25.42
C MET A 1 -2.54 -52.50 -25.82
N ALA A 2 -3.41 -51.49 -25.67
CA ALA A 2 -3.15 -50.14 -26.16
C ALA A 2 -2.33 -49.38 -25.10
N THR A 3 -1.08 -49.07 -25.43
CA THR A 3 -0.20 -48.22 -24.61
C THR A 3 -0.73 -46.79 -24.67
N SER A 4 -1.25 -46.28 -23.55
CA SER A 4 -1.59 -44.86 -23.39
C SER A 4 -0.39 -43.99 -23.74
N PRO A 5 -0.55 -42.97 -24.60
CA PRO A 5 0.52 -42.03 -24.90
C PRO A 5 0.89 -41.28 -23.63
N ALA A 6 2.16 -41.40 -23.22
CA ALA A 6 2.73 -40.67 -22.12
C ALA A 6 2.69 -39.17 -22.44
N THR A 7 1.76 -38.46 -21.82
CA THR A 7 1.68 -37.00 -21.84
C THR A 7 2.99 -36.46 -21.28
N SER A 8 3.88 -36.02 -22.18
CA SER A 8 5.14 -35.42 -21.79
C SER A 8 4.85 -34.10 -21.08
N PRO A 9 5.37 -33.88 -19.85
CA PRO A 9 5.12 -32.63 -19.14
C PRO A 9 5.72 -31.47 -19.96
N PRO A 10 5.01 -30.33 -20.07
CA PRO A 10 5.48 -29.19 -20.84
C PRO A 10 6.84 -28.71 -20.31
N ALA A 11 7.86 -28.86 -21.14
CA ALA A 11 9.23 -28.45 -20.87
C ALA A 11 9.32 -26.92 -20.85
N GLY A 12 9.56 -26.33 -19.68
CA GLY A 12 9.88 -24.90 -19.59
C GLY A 12 9.70 -24.25 -18.20
N GLY A 13 8.93 -24.86 -17.31
CA GLY A 13 8.73 -24.33 -15.96
C GLY A 13 9.66 -25.00 -14.95
N ARG A 14 10.50 -24.24 -14.24
CA ARG A 14 11.07 -24.71 -12.97
C ARG A 14 9.90 -25.21 -12.09
N PRO A 15 9.97 -26.43 -11.53
CA PRO A 15 8.89 -26.96 -10.71
C PRO A 15 8.61 -26.00 -9.54
N ALA A 16 7.34 -25.68 -9.34
CA ALA A 16 6.92 -24.88 -8.19
C ALA A 16 7.23 -25.66 -6.90
N ARG A 17 7.67 -24.96 -5.85
CA ARG A 17 7.90 -25.61 -4.56
C ARG A 17 6.56 -26.11 -4.02
N PRO A 18 6.52 -27.30 -3.38
CA PRO A 18 5.27 -27.88 -2.88
C PRO A 18 4.55 -26.96 -1.89
N ALA A 19 5.28 -26.21 -1.06
CA ALA A 19 4.70 -25.23 -0.14
C ALA A 19 3.97 -24.07 -0.86
N ASP A 20 4.43 -23.66 -2.04
CA ASP A 20 3.80 -22.58 -2.79
C ASP A 20 2.52 -23.06 -3.49
N LEU A 21 2.51 -24.33 -3.94
CA LEU A 21 1.30 -24.97 -4.47
C LEU A 21 0.24 -25.13 -3.39
N GLU A 22 0.63 -25.54 -2.18
CA GLU A 22 -0.30 -25.68 -1.07
C GLU A 22 -0.93 -24.34 -0.65
N ARG A 23 -0.12 -23.28 -0.58
CA ARG A 23 -0.64 -21.92 -0.36
C ARG A 23 -1.62 -21.48 -1.45
N ALA A 24 -1.33 -21.80 -2.70
CA ALA A 24 -2.23 -21.50 -3.81
C ALA A 24 -3.56 -22.25 -3.69
N ARG A 25 -3.54 -23.53 -3.28
CA ARG A 25 -4.75 -24.32 -3.01
C ARG A 25 -5.58 -23.71 -1.89
N LEU A 26 -4.95 -23.42 -0.75
CA LEU A 26 -5.62 -22.82 0.40
C LEU A 26 -6.22 -21.45 0.06
N TRP A 27 -5.50 -20.64 -0.71
CA TRP A 27 -5.99 -19.34 -1.17
C TRP A 27 -7.21 -19.50 -2.10
N LEU A 28 -7.16 -20.42 -3.08
CA LEU A 28 -8.31 -20.70 -3.97
C LEU A 28 -9.53 -21.18 -3.18
N ALA A 29 -9.34 -22.11 -2.24
CA ALA A 29 -10.38 -22.63 -1.37
C ALA A 29 -11.01 -21.52 -0.50
N GLY A 30 -10.19 -20.65 0.09
CA GLY A 30 -10.66 -19.51 0.89
C GLY A 30 -11.48 -18.49 0.10
N HIS A 31 -11.28 -18.39 -1.22
CA HIS A 31 -12.02 -17.50 -2.10
C HIS A 31 -13.18 -18.20 -2.83
N GLY A 32 -13.37 -19.50 -2.61
CA GLY A 32 -14.40 -20.30 -3.28
C GLY A 32 -14.22 -20.36 -4.81
N LEU A 33 -12.99 -20.19 -5.31
CA LEU A 33 -12.71 -20.19 -6.74
C LEU A 33 -12.50 -21.64 -7.23
N PRO A 34 -13.19 -22.08 -8.30
CA PRO A 34 -12.97 -23.41 -8.86
C PRO A 34 -11.62 -23.47 -9.59
N GLY A 35 -10.91 -24.60 -9.47
CA GLY A 35 -9.69 -24.88 -10.23
C GLY A 35 -8.55 -25.45 -9.39
N ASP A 36 -7.58 -26.07 -10.08
CA ASP A 36 -6.37 -26.61 -9.45
C ASP A 36 -5.29 -25.54 -9.27
N ALA A 37 -4.49 -25.68 -8.22
CA ALA A 37 -3.33 -24.82 -8.01
C ALA A 37 -2.28 -25.05 -9.11
N THR A 38 -2.20 -24.12 -10.05
CA THR A 38 -1.17 -24.13 -11.09
C THR A 38 0.16 -23.63 -10.55
N ALA A 39 1.27 -24.13 -11.10
CA ALA A 39 2.62 -23.68 -10.75
C ALA A 39 2.82 -22.16 -11.00
N LEU A 40 2.12 -21.62 -11.99
CA LEU A 40 2.13 -20.20 -12.31
C LEU A 40 1.45 -19.36 -11.22
N LEU A 41 0.28 -19.80 -10.73
CA LEU A 41 -0.43 -19.15 -9.61
C LEU A 41 0.41 -19.18 -8.33
N ALA A 42 0.97 -20.35 -7.99
CA ALA A 42 1.85 -20.53 -6.83
C ALA A 42 3.04 -19.57 -6.86
N ARG A 43 3.73 -19.46 -8.01
CA ARG A 43 4.87 -18.55 -8.16
C ARG A 43 4.46 -17.08 -8.05
N ARG A 44 3.30 -16.70 -8.60
CA ARG A 44 2.78 -15.33 -8.48
C ARG A 44 2.44 -14.97 -7.05
N LEU A 45 1.81 -15.88 -6.30
CA LEU A 45 1.52 -15.69 -4.89
C LEU A 45 2.80 -15.54 -4.08
N ALA A 46 3.82 -16.36 -4.33
CA ALA A 46 5.11 -16.26 -3.66
C ALA A 46 5.83 -14.92 -3.95
N VAL A 47 5.86 -14.49 -5.23
CA VAL A 47 6.44 -13.18 -5.59
C VAL A 47 5.65 -12.04 -4.96
N ARG A 48 4.32 -12.09 -4.99
CA ARG A 48 3.45 -11.08 -4.35
C ARG A 48 3.66 -11.02 -2.83
N GLN A 49 3.86 -12.15 -2.17
CA GLN A 49 4.13 -12.17 -0.74
C GLN A 49 5.46 -11.47 -0.42
N ASN A 50 6.51 -11.72 -1.22
CA ASN A 50 7.78 -11.01 -1.06
C ASN A 50 7.65 -9.51 -1.36
N THR A 51 6.89 -9.11 -2.38
CA THR A 51 6.67 -7.69 -2.67
C THR A 51 5.81 -7.01 -1.60
N ARG A 52 4.85 -7.73 -0.99
CA ARG A 52 4.10 -7.23 0.18
C ARG A 52 5.03 -7.00 1.37
N LEU A 53 5.93 -7.92 1.67
CA LEU A 53 6.94 -7.73 2.73
C LEU A 53 7.81 -6.49 2.45
N ALA A 54 8.34 -6.34 1.24
CA ALA A 54 9.09 -5.13 0.86
C ALA A 54 8.21 -3.87 0.95
N GLY A 55 6.95 -3.97 0.55
CA GLY A 55 5.95 -2.90 0.62
C GLY A 55 5.60 -2.46 2.03
N HIS A 56 5.76 -3.33 3.04
CA HIS A 56 5.62 -2.99 4.46
C HIS A 56 6.94 -2.52 5.09
N LEU A 57 8.07 -3.12 4.71
CA LEU A 57 9.39 -2.77 5.25
C LEU A 57 9.83 -1.37 4.84
N LEU A 58 9.53 -0.94 3.61
CA LEU A 58 9.93 0.38 3.11
C LEU A 58 9.24 1.55 3.82
N PRO A 59 7.90 1.57 4.02
CA PRO A 59 7.29 2.62 4.83
C PRO A 59 7.69 2.52 6.31
N ALA A 60 7.92 1.32 6.85
CA ALA A 60 8.48 1.18 8.20
C ALA A 60 9.88 1.81 8.29
N ALA A 61 10.76 1.55 7.32
CA ALA A 61 12.08 2.16 7.23
C ALA A 61 11.99 3.68 7.07
N LEU A 62 11.00 4.18 6.31
CA LEU A 62 10.73 5.61 6.20
C LEU A 62 10.31 6.21 7.53
N ILE A 63 9.41 5.56 8.28
CA ILE A 63 8.98 6.03 9.61
C ILE A 63 10.18 6.08 10.56
N VAL A 64 11.01 5.03 10.59
CA VAL A 64 12.24 4.98 11.41
C VAL A 64 13.21 6.09 11.00
N ALA A 65 13.41 6.29 9.71
CA ALA A 65 14.25 7.36 9.17
C ALA A 65 13.78 8.75 9.57
N VAL A 66 12.48 9.04 9.41
CA VAL A 66 11.85 10.31 9.82
C VAL A 66 12.03 10.51 11.32
N ALA A 67 11.80 9.47 12.13
CA ALA A 67 11.97 9.51 13.58
C ALA A 67 13.43 9.81 13.98
N LEU A 68 14.40 9.16 13.33
CA LEU A 68 15.84 9.36 13.58
C LEU A 68 16.30 10.77 13.21
N VAL A 69 15.90 11.26 12.03
CA VAL A 69 16.21 12.63 11.60
C VAL A 69 15.58 13.65 12.56
N HIS A 70 14.36 13.39 13.03
CA HIS A 70 13.73 14.25 14.02
C HIS A 70 14.46 14.21 15.37
N SER A 71 14.78 13.03 15.91
CA SER A 71 15.45 12.89 17.21
C SER A 71 16.86 13.46 17.21
N ALA A 72 17.61 13.30 16.11
CA ALA A 72 18.98 13.80 15.99
C ALA A 72 19.06 15.33 15.89
N ASN A 73 17.96 15.98 15.45
CA ASN A 73 17.88 17.42 15.32
C ASN A 73 17.00 18.07 16.40
N ARG A 74 16.55 17.30 17.40
CA ARG A 74 15.85 17.87 18.55
C ARG A 74 16.88 18.69 19.35
N PRO A 75 16.65 19.98 19.61
CA PRO A 75 17.54 20.76 20.47
C PRO A 75 17.64 20.04 21.81
N GLY A 76 18.86 19.71 22.21
CA GLY A 76 19.09 19.00 23.47
C GLY A 76 18.70 19.90 24.63
N ASP A 77 17.64 19.53 25.36
CA ASP A 77 17.29 20.12 26.63
C ASP A 77 18.38 19.75 27.66
N GLY A 78 19.37 20.62 27.77
CA GLY A 78 20.33 20.60 28.87
C GLY A 78 21.59 19.79 28.61
N THR A 79 22.62 20.46 28.10
CA THR A 79 23.91 20.51 28.81
C THR A 79 24.76 21.68 28.31
N SER A 80 24.71 22.74 29.12
CA SER A 80 25.82 23.61 29.49
C SER A 80 26.74 24.17 28.39
N GLY A 81 26.52 25.47 28.13
CA GLY A 81 27.62 26.42 28.29
C GLY A 81 28.44 26.72 27.04
N THR A 82 28.49 28.03 26.78
CA THR A 82 29.61 28.78 26.19
C THR A 82 29.50 29.14 24.71
N SER A 83 29.53 30.46 24.51
CA SER A 83 29.93 31.24 23.33
C SER A 83 29.08 31.17 22.07
N GLY A 84 28.13 32.11 21.99
CA GLY A 84 28.12 33.17 20.97
C GLY A 84 28.32 32.73 19.52
N GLY A 85 27.22 32.50 18.82
CA GLY A 85 27.22 32.31 17.37
C GLY A 85 25.80 32.43 16.82
N ASP A 86 25.34 33.67 16.62
CA ASP A 86 24.03 34.10 16.10
C ASP A 86 23.66 33.59 14.67
N GLY A 87 24.34 32.56 14.15
CA GLY A 87 24.10 32.00 12.82
C GLY A 87 23.87 30.48 12.77
N ALA A 88 24.09 29.75 13.86
CA ALA A 88 24.13 28.28 13.81
C ALA A 88 22.73 27.64 13.70
N TYR A 89 21.70 28.21 14.31
CA TYR A 89 20.34 27.64 14.30
C TYR A 89 19.70 27.59 12.91
N GLY A 90 20.12 28.45 11.97
CA GLY A 90 19.63 28.41 10.58
C GLY A 90 20.23 27.27 9.76
N ALA A 91 21.51 26.93 9.95
CA ALA A 91 22.22 25.99 9.09
C ALA A 91 21.83 24.52 9.33
N TYR A 92 21.55 24.14 10.59
CA TYR A 92 21.15 22.76 10.93
C TYR A 92 19.75 22.40 10.41
N GLY A 93 18.82 23.35 10.39
CA GLY A 93 17.45 23.13 9.91
C GLY A 93 17.35 22.77 8.43
N TYR A 94 18.08 23.48 7.56
CA TYR A 94 18.08 23.19 6.12
C TYR A 94 18.83 21.89 5.78
N GLY A 95 19.94 21.61 6.44
CA GLY A 95 20.71 20.37 6.22
C GLY A 95 19.89 19.12 6.55
N SER A 96 19.16 19.14 7.66
CA SER A 96 18.25 18.06 8.05
C SER A 96 17.13 17.83 7.03
N LEU A 97 16.48 18.90 6.56
CA LEU A 97 15.42 18.80 5.55
C LEU A 97 15.96 18.29 4.20
N LEU A 98 17.16 18.71 3.80
CA LEU A 98 17.83 18.19 2.61
C LEU A 98 18.16 16.70 2.75
N LEU A 99 18.67 16.28 3.92
CA LEU A 99 18.92 14.87 4.20
C LEU A 99 17.62 14.05 4.17
N LEU A 100 16.55 14.56 4.79
CA LEU A 100 15.24 13.91 4.81
C LEU A 100 14.66 13.77 3.40
N THR A 101 14.71 14.84 2.60
CA THR A 101 14.22 14.83 1.22
C THR A 101 15.06 13.92 0.33
N ALA A 102 16.38 13.90 0.50
CA ALA A 102 17.27 12.96 -0.19
C ALA A 102 16.94 11.51 0.17
N LEU A 103 16.72 11.22 1.46
CA LEU A 103 16.37 9.89 1.96
C LEU A 103 15.01 9.43 1.46
N VAL A 104 14.00 10.31 1.50
CA VAL A 104 12.69 10.08 0.89
C VAL A 104 12.84 9.76 -0.59
N SER A 105 13.63 10.55 -1.33
CA SER A 105 13.86 10.37 -2.75
C SER A 105 14.52 9.02 -3.03
N ALA A 106 15.48 8.61 -2.20
CA ALA A 106 16.15 7.31 -2.29
C ALA A 106 15.17 6.15 -2.03
N VAL A 107 14.29 6.25 -1.02
CA VAL A 107 13.24 5.25 -0.74
C VAL A 107 12.27 5.13 -1.91
N VAL A 108 11.81 6.25 -2.46
CA VAL A 108 10.91 6.29 -3.63
C VAL A 108 11.60 5.70 -4.87
N LEU A 109 12.88 6.00 -5.09
CA LEU A 109 13.65 5.44 -6.19
C LEU A 109 13.85 3.93 -6.03
N ALA A 110 14.18 3.46 -4.82
CA ALA A 110 14.32 2.04 -4.52
C ALA A 110 13.01 1.27 -4.80
N GLN A 111 11.86 1.83 -4.40
CA GLN A 111 10.54 1.31 -4.76
C GLN A 111 10.34 1.22 -6.27
N ALA A 112 10.63 2.30 -7.00
CA ALA A 112 10.48 2.33 -8.46
C ALA A 112 11.39 1.30 -9.17
N LEU A 113 12.58 1.04 -8.63
CA LEU A 113 13.50 0.02 -9.16
C LEU A 113 13.02 -1.40 -8.87
N LEU A 114 12.53 -1.68 -7.65
CA LEU A 114 11.91 -2.96 -7.31
C LEU A 114 10.73 -3.26 -8.24
N ASP A 115 9.87 -2.28 -8.46
CA ASP A 115 8.75 -2.36 -9.40
C ASP A 115 9.20 -2.66 -10.82
N ARG A 116 10.27 -2.01 -11.28
CA ARG A 116 10.84 -2.26 -12.61
C ARG A 116 11.37 -3.69 -12.72
N ARG A 117 11.97 -4.24 -11.66
CA ARG A 117 12.46 -5.62 -11.63
C ARG A 117 11.32 -6.63 -11.70
N VAL A 118 10.24 -6.43 -10.93
CA VAL A 118 9.04 -7.28 -10.99
C VAL A 118 8.46 -7.28 -12.40
N ARG A 119 8.31 -6.09 -13.02
CA ARG A 119 7.85 -5.97 -14.42
C ARG A 119 8.74 -6.71 -15.41
N GLN A 120 10.06 -6.69 -15.20
CA GLN A 120 10.99 -7.42 -16.07
C GLN A 120 10.83 -8.93 -15.93
N VAL A 121 10.66 -9.44 -14.72
CA VAL A 121 10.44 -10.87 -14.46
C VAL A 121 9.10 -11.32 -15.07
N ASP A 122 8.05 -10.54 -14.89
CA ASP A 122 6.73 -10.85 -15.44
C ASP A 122 6.72 -10.83 -16.98
N ARG A 123 7.42 -9.87 -17.60
CA ARG A 123 7.58 -9.85 -19.07
C ARG A 123 8.32 -11.07 -19.59
N ARG A 124 9.36 -11.52 -18.88
CA ARG A 124 10.10 -12.74 -19.24
C ARG A 124 9.24 -13.98 -19.09
N ALA A 125 8.44 -14.07 -18.03
CA ALA A 125 7.50 -15.16 -17.83
C ALA A 125 6.41 -15.18 -18.92
N GLY A 126 5.86 -14.01 -19.27
CA GLY A 126 4.85 -13.88 -20.33
C GLY A 126 5.40 -14.23 -21.72
N ALA A 127 6.67 -13.95 -22.00
CA ALA A 127 7.31 -14.33 -23.26
C ALA A 127 7.50 -15.85 -23.42
N ALA A 128 7.53 -16.60 -22.31
CA ALA A 128 7.68 -18.06 -22.33
C ALA A 128 6.36 -18.82 -22.54
N LEU A 129 5.20 -18.14 -22.48
CA LEU A 129 3.90 -18.77 -22.70
C LEU A 129 3.66 -18.93 -24.20
N THR A 130 3.65 -20.18 -24.67
CA THR A 130 3.50 -20.57 -26.08
C THR A 130 2.08 -20.35 -26.62
N ARG A 131 1.06 -20.22 -25.75
CA ARG A 131 -0.34 -20.00 -26.13
C ARG A 131 -0.83 -18.66 -25.60
N ARG A 132 -0.98 -17.66 -26.48
CA ARG A 132 -1.53 -16.33 -26.14
C ARG A 132 -3.06 -16.38 -26.06
N ALA A 133 -3.61 -16.85 -24.95
CA ALA A 133 -5.02 -16.64 -24.62
C ALA A 133 -5.15 -15.32 -23.82
N ALA A 134 -4.97 -14.18 -24.49
CA ALA A 134 -5.04 -12.88 -23.83
C ALA A 134 -6.21 -12.06 -24.38
N HIS A 135 -7.29 -11.93 -23.61
CA HIS A 135 -8.18 -10.78 -23.70
C HIS A 135 -7.93 -9.92 -22.46
N ALA A 136 -6.90 -9.07 -22.55
CA ALA A 136 -6.54 -8.14 -21.49
C ALA A 136 -7.48 -6.94 -21.53
N VAL A 137 -8.69 -7.08 -21.00
CA VAL A 137 -9.49 -5.91 -20.64
C VAL A 137 -8.79 -5.26 -19.45
N ARG A 138 -8.17 -4.09 -19.67
CA ARG A 138 -7.57 -3.30 -18.58
C ARG A 138 -8.69 -2.96 -17.59
N PRO A 139 -8.68 -3.50 -16.37
CA PRO A 139 -9.68 -3.13 -15.39
C PRO A 139 -9.48 -1.66 -15.04
N GLY A 140 -10.54 -0.85 -15.16
CA GLY A 140 -10.49 0.56 -14.80
C GLY A 140 -10.19 0.73 -13.31
N TRP A 141 -9.57 1.83 -12.92
CA TRP A 141 -9.30 2.11 -11.51
C TRP A 141 -10.58 2.08 -10.65
N ARG A 142 -11.73 2.46 -11.24
CA ARG A 142 -13.04 2.41 -10.59
C ARG A 142 -13.46 0.98 -10.24
N THR A 143 -13.16 -0.01 -11.09
CA THR A 143 -13.49 -1.42 -10.81
C THR A 143 -12.54 -2.03 -9.80
N VAL A 144 -11.26 -1.62 -9.81
CA VAL A 144 -10.24 -2.18 -8.91
C VAL A 144 -10.38 -1.62 -7.50
N LEU A 145 -10.39 -0.30 -7.36
CA LEU A 145 -10.39 0.37 -6.06
C LEU A 145 -11.80 0.61 -5.51
N GLY A 146 -12.74 0.91 -6.41
CA GLY A 146 -14.02 1.49 -6.07
C GLY A 146 -13.91 2.99 -5.80
N ALA A 147 -14.88 3.76 -6.30
CA ALA A 147 -14.99 5.19 -6.01
C ALA A 147 -14.95 5.54 -4.51
N PRO A 148 -15.64 4.82 -3.58
CA PRO A 148 -15.68 5.25 -2.19
C PRO A 148 -14.32 5.12 -1.48
N ARG A 149 -13.52 4.08 -1.80
CA ARG A 149 -12.18 3.95 -1.22
C ARG A 149 -11.20 4.96 -1.79
N ALA A 150 -11.30 5.25 -3.09
CA ALA A 150 -10.51 6.30 -3.72
C ALA A 150 -10.78 7.66 -3.03
N ALA A 151 -12.06 7.99 -2.82
CA ALA A 151 -12.47 9.21 -2.15
C ALA A 151 -11.99 9.25 -0.68
N LEU A 152 -12.13 8.16 0.07
CA LEU A 152 -11.66 8.08 1.46
C LEU A 152 -10.14 8.30 1.56
N ALA A 153 -9.36 7.65 0.70
CA ALA A 153 -7.90 7.81 0.68
C ALA A 153 -7.53 9.27 0.35
N ALA A 154 -8.11 9.83 -0.72
CA ALA A 154 -7.87 11.22 -1.12
C ALA A 154 -8.26 12.22 -0.01
N ALA A 155 -9.42 12.03 0.62
CA ALA A 155 -9.88 12.87 1.73
C ALA A 155 -8.94 12.78 2.93
N THR A 156 -8.46 11.58 3.27
CA THR A 156 -7.56 11.38 4.42
C THR A 156 -6.22 12.10 4.20
N PHE A 157 -5.63 11.99 3.01
CA PHE A 157 -4.42 12.75 2.67
C PHE A 157 -4.67 14.26 2.64
N ALA A 158 -5.79 14.72 2.06
CA ALA A 158 -6.12 16.13 2.00
C ALA A 158 -6.27 16.75 3.41
N VAL A 159 -6.98 16.07 4.31
CA VAL A 159 -7.14 16.53 5.70
C VAL A 159 -5.80 16.50 6.44
N ALA A 160 -5.01 15.43 6.29
CA ALA A 160 -3.69 15.34 6.91
C ALA A 160 -2.74 16.46 6.47
N ILE A 161 -2.69 16.76 5.16
CA ILE A 161 -1.91 17.87 4.61
C ILE A 161 -2.46 19.20 5.14
N GLY A 162 -3.78 19.39 5.14
CA GLY A 162 -4.40 20.61 5.66
C GLY A 162 -4.06 20.88 7.13
N LEU A 163 -4.09 19.84 7.97
CA LEU A 163 -3.65 19.92 9.36
C LEU A 163 -2.18 20.33 9.45
N ALA A 164 -1.29 19.64 8.73
CA ALA A 164 0.14 19.93 8.76
C ALA A 164 0.48 21.34 8.25
N VAL A 165 -0.20 21.83 7.20
CA VAL A 165 -0.09 23.22 6.74
C VAL A 165 -0.62 24.20 7.79
N GLY A 166 -1.73 23.88 8.46
CA GLY A 166 -2.24 24.68 9.58
C GLY A 166 -1.21 24.82 10.70
N ALA A 167 -0.52 23.72 11.05
CA ALA A 167 0.53 23.73 12.07
C ALA A 167 1.76 24.59 11.68
N LEU A 168 2.04 24.81 10.39
CA LEU A 168 3.09 25.74 9.96
C LEU A 168 2.80 27.21 10.32
N THR A 169 1.53 27.55 10.59
CA THR A 169 1.12 28.92 10.95
C THR A 169 1.29 29.22 12.45
N VAL A 170 1.56 28.20 13.27
CA VAL A 170 1.81 28.34 14.71
C VAL A 170 3.14 29.07 14.93
N ARG A 171 3.19 29.98 15.92
CA ARG A 171 4.40 30.79 16.18
C ARG A 171 5.58 29.98 16.73
N GLU A 172 5.31 28.86 17.39
CA GLU A 172 6.34 28.01 17.99
C GLU A 172 7.25 27.40 16.90
N PRO A 173 8.58 27.60 16.96
CA PRO A 173 9.51 27.10 15.94
C PRO A 173 9.54 25.57 15.87
N ASP A 174 9.42 24.89 17.01
CA ASP A 174 9.44 23.42 17.08
C ASP A 174 8.22 22.79 16.40
N VAL A 175 7.04 23.40 16.60
CA VAL A 175 5.80 22.97 15.93
C VAL A 175 5.91 23.14 14.42
N ARG A 176 6.48 24.27 13.96
CA ARG A 176 6.69 24.53 12.52
C ARG A 176 7.67 23.54 11.89
N TYR A 177 8.76 23.24 12.58
CA TYR A 177 9.72 22.24 12.11
C TYR A 177 9.10 20.84 12.05
N GLY A 178 8.39 20.41 13.10
CA GLY A 178 7.65 19.15 13.12
C GLY A 178 6.62 19.06 12.00
N ALA A 179 5.89 20.14 11.73
CA ALA A 179 4.93 20.24 10.64
C ALA A 179 5.60 20.11 9.25
N ALA A 180 6.77 20.73 9.05
CA ALA A 180 7.54 20.60 7.81
C ALA A 180 8.01 19.15 7.59
N VAL A 181 8.53 18.50 8.63
CA VAL A 181 8.93 17.08 8.59
C VAL A 181 7.72 16.19 8.27
N LEU A 182 6.57 16.45 8.92
CA LEU A 182 5.33 15.71 8.68
C LEU A 182 4.84 15.88 7.23
N LEU A 183 4.89 17.09 6.66
CA LEU A 183 4.52 17.33 5.27
C LEU A 183 5.40 16.54 4.30
N VAL A 184 6.72 16.55 4.51
CA VAL A 184 7.66 15.77 3.68
C VAL A 184 7.33 14.28 3.77
N ALA A 185 7.06 13.77 4.97
CA ALA A 185 6.68 12.38 5.17
C ALA A 185 5.32 12.04 4.52
N LEU A 186 4.31 12.91 4.63
CA LEU A 186 3.00 12.74 3.98
C LEU A 186 3.12 12.72 2.45
N CYS A 187 3.93 13.62 1.87
CA CYS A 187 4.22 13.63 0.45
C CYS A 187 4.91 12.35 -0.01
N ALA A 188 5.89 11.86 0.76
CA ALA A 188 6.57 10.60 0.49
C ALA A 188 5.60 9.41 0.49
N VAL A 189 4.75 9.31 1.52
CA VAL A 189 3.75 8.24 1.64
C VAL A 189 2.73 8.34 0.50
N ALA A 190 2.22 9.54 0.18
CA ALA A 190 1.31 9.74 -0.95
C ALA A 190 1.94 9.30 -2.29
N ALA A 191 3.20 9.65 -2.53
CA ALA A 191 3.93 9.24 -3.72
C ALA A 191 4.12 7.72 -3.79
N MET A 192 4.50 7.07 -2.69
CA MET A 192 4.62 5.61 -2.61
C MET A 192 3.28 4.92 -2.87
N THR A 193 2.20 5.37 -2.23
CA THR A 193 0.85 4.84 -2.45
C THR A 193 0.42 5.01 -3.91
N ALA A 194 0.68 6.16 -4.52
CA ALA A 194 0.35 6.43 -5.93
C ALA A 194 1.15 5.52 -6.89
N LEU A 195 2.45 5.30 -6.62
CA LEU A 195 3.29 4.40 -7.41
C LEU A 195 2.83 2.95 -7.29
N GLN A 196 2.57 2.47 -6.06
CA GLN A 196 2.05 1.13 -5.81
C GLN A 196 0.69 0.93 -6.48
N LEU A 197 -0.21 1.92 -6.41
CA LEU A 197 -1.51 1.85 -7.08
C LEU A 197 -1.36 1.85 -8.61
N ARG A 198 -0.51 2.73 -9.15
CA ARG A 198 -0.19 2.73 -10.59
C ARG A 198 0.36 1.38 -11.02
N HIS A 199 1.19 0.75 -10.19
CA HIS A 199 1.70 -0.59 -10.45
C HIS A 199 0.55 -1.59 -10.60
N VAL A 200 -0.32 -1.71 -9.59
CA VAL A 200 -1.46 -2.63 -9.62
C VAL A 200 -2.37 -2.40 -10.82
N LEU A 201 -2.59 -1.14 -11.22
CA LEU A 201 -3.46 -0.78 -12.35
C LEU A 201 -2.82 -0.98 -13.73
N THR A 202 -1.49 -0.90 -13.85
CA THR A 202 -0.81 -0.97 -15.16
C THR A 202 -0.28 -2.36 -15.51
N HIS A 203 -0.34 -3.34 -14.60
CA HIS A 203 0.10 -4.70 -14.92
C HIS A 203 -0.81 -5.34 -15.96
N PRO A 204 -0.29 -5.92 -17.06
CA PRO A 204 -1.11 -6.71 -17.96
C PRO A 204 -1.61 -7.96 -17.23
N THR A 205 -2.88 -8.30 -17.38
CA THR A 205 -3.43 -9.60 -16.95
C THR A 205 -3.02 -10.65 -17.96
N VAL A 206 -2.25 -11.64 -17.53
CA VAL A 206 -1.93 -12.83 -18.34
C VAL A 206 -2.42 -14.02 -17.53
N ALA A 207 -3.30 -14.83 -18.09
CA ALA A 207 -3.83 -16.02 -17.43
C ALA A 207 -3.86 -17.16 -18.44
N ASP A 208 -3.60 -18.38 -17.97
CA ASP A 208 -3.61 -19.58 -18.80
C ASP A 208 -5.05 -20.05 -19.08
N ASP A 209 -5.97 -19.75 -18.17
CA ASP A 209 -7.40 -20.05 -18.22
C ASP A 209 -8.26 -18.94 -17.57
N GLU A 210 -9.59 -19.06 -17.71
CA GLU A 210 -10.55 -18.09 -17.18
C GLU A 210 -10.59 -18.07 -15.64
N ALA A 211 -10.34 -19.21 -14.99
CA ALA A 211 -10.24 -19.32 -13.54
C ALA A 211 -9.03 -18.53 -13.00
N ALA A 212 -7.86 -18.64 -13.62
CA ALA A 212 -6.68 -17.85 -13.27
C ALA A 212 -6.86 -16.36 -13.57
N LEU A 213 -7.65 -16.01 -14.60
CA LEU A 213 -7.98 -14.61 -14.87
C LEU A 213 -8.81 -14.00 -13.73
N THR A 214 -9.81 -14.74 -13.27
CA THR A 214 -10.67 -14.34 -12.15
C THR A 214 -9.88 -14.27 -10.84
N ALA A 215 -8.99 -15.22 -10.60
CA ALA A 215 -8.07 -15.20 -9.46
C ALA A 215 -7.14 -13.97 -9.50
N ASP A 216 -6.51 -13.66 -10.65
CA ASP A 216 -5.61 -12.51 -10.77
C ASP A 216 -6.34 -11.18 -10.59
N LEU A 217 -7.56 -11.05 -11.12
CA LEU A 217 -8.40 -9.88 -10.89
C LEU A 217 -8.74 -9.70 -9.40
N THR A 218 -9.15 -10.78 -8.73
CA THR A 218 -9.47 -10.77 -7.30
C THR A 218 -8.26 -10.34 -6.47
N LEU A 219 -7.09 -10.94 -6.74
CA LEU A 219 -5.83 -10.58 -6.09
C LEU A 219 -5.44 -9.11 -6.31
N ARG A 220 -5.70 -8.53 -7.48
CA ARG A 220 -5.42 -7.10 -7.75
C ARG A 220 -6.35 -6.17 -7.00
N VAL A 221 -7.63 -6.53 -6.92
CA VAL A 221 -8.61 -5.77 -6.14
C VAL A 221 -8.18 -5.75 -4.68
N GLU A 222 -7.73 -6.88 -4.14
CA GLU A 222 -7.20 -6.97 -2.78
C GLU A 222 -5.95 -6.13 -2.58
N ASP A 223 -4.96 -6.24 -3.47
CA ASP A 223 -3.72 -5.47 -3.36
C ASP A 223 -3.98 -3.96 -3.45
N ALA A 224 -4.80 -3.51 -4.40
CA ALA A 224 -5.16 -2.10 -4.51
C ALA A 224 -5.87 -1.58 -3.25
N ARG A 225 -6.78 -2.37 -2.69
CA ARG A 225 -7.49 -2.02 -1.45
C ARG A 225 -6.55 -1.94 -0.26
N ALA A 226 -5.64 -2.91 -0.12
CA ALA A 226 -4.64 -2.92 0.94
C ALA A 226 -3.70 -1.71 0.84
N VAL A 227 -3.20 -1.39 -0.36
CA VAL A 227 -2.32 -0.24 -0.63
C VAL A 227 -3.03 1.09 -0.34
N SER A 228 -4.33 1.19 -0.62
CA SER A 228 -5.11 2.40 -0.38
C SER A 228 -5.56 2.60 1.07
N ALA A 229 -5.28 1.65 1.95
CA ALA A 229 -5.65 1.78 3.35
C ALA A 229 -4.86 2.96 3.95
N PRO A 230 -5.53 3.94 4.59
CA PRO A 230 -4.88 5.12 5.16
C PRO A 230 -4.09 4.82 6.45
N THR A 231 -3.72 3.56 6.70
CA THR A 231 -3.09 3.10 7.95
C THR A 231 -1.77 3.83 8.22
N LEU A 232 -0.92 4.00 7.19
CA LEU A 232 0.33 4.74 7.35
C LEU A 232 0.11 6.20 7.75
N VAL A 233 -0.90 6.85 7.15
CA VAL A 233 -1.28 8.23 7.51
C VAL A 233 -1.71 8.28 8.97
N TRP A 234 -2.51 7.33 9.43
CA TRP A 234 -2.96 7.28 10.82
C TRP A 234 -1.83 7.08 11.85
N CYS A 235 -0.68 6.53 11.46
CA CYS A 235 0.46 6.27 12.37
C CYS A 235 1.48 7.42 12.45
N LEU A 236 1.49 8.35 11.49
CA LEU A 236 2.35 9.55 11.47
C LEU A 236 2.22 10.62 12.59
N PRO A 237 1.15 10.74 13.39
CA PRO A 237 0.90 11.96 14.19
C PRO A 237 1.50 11.90 15.59
N TRP A 238 2.03 10.75 15.99
CA TRP A 238 2.54 10.53 17.34
C TRP A 238 3.67 11.51 17.73
N TYR A 239 4.27 12.19 16.75
CA TYR A 239 5.41 13.07 16.95
C TYR A 239 5.06 14.51 17.37
N LEU A 240 3.85 15.02 17.11
CA LEU A 240 3.49 16.41 17.46
C LEU A 240 3.03 16.66 18.92
N PRO A 241 2.37 15.72 19.63
CA PRO A 241 1.88 15.95 21.00
C PRO A 241 2.98 16.24 22.04
N ALA A 242 4.23 15.86 21.77
CA ALA A 242 5.37 16.05 22.69
C ALA A 242 5.92 17.49 22.73
N VAL A 243 5.23 18.46 22.12
CA VAL A 243 5.67 19.87 22.02
C VAL A 243 4.67 20.85 22.68
N SER A 244 3.47 20.41 23.07
CA SER A 244 2.50 21.26 23.77
C SER A 244 2.36 20.83 25.24
N GLU A 245 3.23 21.32 26.10
CA GLU A 245 3.26 20.94 27.52
C GLU A 245 2.03 21.40 28.34
N ASP A 246 1.23 22.35 27.85
CA ASP A 246 0.21 23.02 28.68
C ASP A 246 -1.26 22.65 28.41
N SER A 247 -1.59 21.61 27.65
CA SER A 247 -3.01 21.25 27.41
C SER A 247 -3.24 19.75 27.29
N ALA A 248 -4.01 19.22 28.26
CA ALA A 248 -4.35 17.80 28.48
C ALA A 248 -4.92 17.03 27.27
N LEU A 249 -5.29 17.71 26.18
CA LEU A 249 -5.40 17.12 24.85
C LEU A 249 -5.35 18.29 23.87
N GLY A 250 -4.16 18.67 23.39
CA GLY A 250 -4.03 19.76 22.43
C GLY A 250 -4.99 19.58 21.24
N TRP A 251 -5.51 20.68 20.69
CA TRP A 251 -6.47 20.68 19.56
C TRP A 251 -5.97 19.84 18.37
N TRP A 252 -4.65 19.76 18.18
CA TRP A 252 -3.99 18.89 17.21
C TRP A 252 -4.30 17.41 17.43
N THR A 253 -4.10 16.92 18.65
CA THR A 253 -4.38 15.53 19.04
C THR A 253 -5.85 15.21 18.85
N ALA A 254 -6.75 16.14 19.24
CA ALA A 254 -8.18 15.99 19.02
C ALA A 254 -8.54 15.92 17.53
N ALA A 255 -8.04 16.84 16.72
CA ALA A 255 -8.26 16.86 15.27
C ALA A 255 -7.74 15.58 14.60
N TRP A 256 -6.59 15.09 15.05
CA TRP A 256 -6.02 13.88 14.51
C TRP A 256 -6.79 12.61 14.93
N LEU A 257 -7.18 12.50 16.20
CA LEU A 257 -8.03 11.41 16.66
C LEU A 257 -9.37 11.40 15.92
N ALA A 258 -9.95 12.57 15.65
CA ALA A 258 -11.15 12.70 14.83
C ALA A 258 -10.92 12.20 13.39
N LEU A 259 -9.76 12.51 12.78
CA LEU A 259 -9.38 12.00 11.47
C LEU A 259 -9.26 10.46 11.47
N VAL A 260 -8.60 9.88 12.47
CA VAL A 260 -8.43 8.41 12.59
C VAL A 260 -9.78 7.73 12.83
N ALA A 261 -10.56 8.21 13.80
CA ALA A 261 -11.86 7.64 14.14
C ALA A 261 -12.84 7.76 12.98
N GLY A 262 -12.97 8.94 12.38
CA GLY A 262 -13.83 9.17 11.21
C GLY A 262 -13.40 8.32 10.01
N GLY A 263 -12.09 8.23 9.75
CA GLY A 263 -11.54 7.38 8.70
C GLY A 263 -11.81 5.89 8.94
N ALA A 264 -11.67 5.41 10.18
CA ALA A 264 -11.96 4.02 10.55
C ALA A 264 -13.44 3.68 10.39
N VAL A 265 -14.34 4.55 10.87
CA VAL A 265 -15.78 4.39 10.68
C VAL A 265 -16.14 4.36 9.19
N ALA A 266 -15.63 5.29 8.40
CA ALA A 266 -15.86 5.30 6.96
C ALA A 266 -15.35 4.02 6.27
N LEU A 267 -14.16 3.53 6.65
CA LEU A 267 -13.61 2.29 6.11
C LEU A 267 -14.50 1.09 6.44
N VAL A 268 -14.98 0.97 7.69
CA VAL A 268 -15.91 -0.07 8.12
C VAL A 268 -17.24 0.03 7.38
N SER A 269 -17.80 1.23 7.20
CA SER A 269 -19.02 1.41 6.42
C SER A 269 -18.85 0.96 4.97
N ILE A 270 -17.71 1.27 4.34
CA ILE A 270 -17.40 0.86 2.97
C ILE A 270 -17.22 -0.66 2.89
N THR A 271 -16.53 -1.30 3.83
CA THR A 271 -16.34 -2.76 3.82
C THR A 271 -17.65 -3.50 4.05
N VAL A 272 -18.49 -3.04 4.98
CA VAL A 272 -19.83 -3.61 5.22
C VAL A 272 -20.73 -3.43 4.00
N ALA A 273 -20.73 -2.25 3.37
CA ALA A 273 -21.51 -2.00 2.16
C ALA A 273 -21.06 -2.88 0.98
N ASP A 274 -19.76 -3.05 0.79
CA ASP A 274 -19.20 -3.96 -0.21
C ASP A 274 -19.63 -5.41 0.04
N TRP A 275 -19.55 -5.86 1.29
CA TRP A 275 -19.95 -7.21 1.67
C TRP A 275 -21.44 -7.45 1.45
N ARG A 276 -22.30 -6.47 1.78
CA ARG A 276 -23.74 -6.55 1.51
C ARG A 276 -24.04 -6.65 0.01
N ARG A 277 -23.31 -5.92 -0.85
CA ARG A 277 -23.45 -6.03 -2.31
C ARG A 277 -22.97 -7.37 -2.87
N ARG A 278 -21.98 -7.99 -2.22
CA ARG A 278 -21.41 -9.28 -2.65
C ARG A 278 -22.20 -10.48 -2.19
N ARG A 279 -22.96 -10.39 -1.09
CA ARG A 279 -23.92 -11.43 -0.72
C ARG A 279 -24.96 -11.48 -1.84
N PRO A 280 -24.98 -12.53 -2.68
CA PRO A 280 -26.07 -12.74 -3.59
C PRO A 280 -27.27 -13.01 -2.68
N GLY A 281 -28.14 -12.01 -2.53
CA GLY A 281 -29.41 -12.20 -1.87
C GLY A 281 -30.10 -13.35 -2.60
N ALA A 282 -30.33 -14.43 -1.84
CA ALA A 282 -31.34 -15.45 -2.05
C ALA A 282 -31.98 -15.40 -3.43
N VAL A 283 -31.53 -16.32 -4.29
CA VAL A 283 -32.28 -16.90 -5.39
C VAL A 283 -33.76 -16.58 -5.19
N HIS A 284 -34.29 -15.72 -6.06
CA HIS A 284 -35.72 -15.44 -6.15
C HIS A 284 -36.46 -16.75 -5.97
N GLY A 285 -37.08 -16.90 -4.79
CA GLY A 285 -37.87 -18.06 -4.47
C GLY A 285 -38.93 -18.24 -5.55
N GLY A 286 -38.90 -19.41 -6.18
CA GLY A 286 -40.03 -20.04 -6.84
C GLY A 286 -40.84 -19.13 -7.76
N ARG A 287 -40.38 -18.94 -8.99
CA ARG A 287 -41.34 -18.87 -10.10
C ARG A 287 -41.90 -20.29 -10.26
N ARG A 288 -42.94 -20.61 -9.48
CA ARG A 288 -43.75 -21.82 -9.67
C ARG A 288 -44.28 -21.75 -11.10
N VAL A 289 -43.78 -22.64 -11.95
CA VAL A 289 -44.45 -22.99 -13.20
C VAL A 289 -45.71 -23.73 -12.75
N HIS A 290 -46.85 -23.05 -12.78
CA HIS A 290 -48.13 -23.75 -12.75
C HIS A 290 -48.38 -24.32 -14.16
N PRO A 291 -48.82 -25.59 -14.26
CA PRO A 291 -49.08 -26.29 -15.50
C PRO A 291 -50.23 -25.69 -16.31
#